data_AF-A0AAV7IRR2-F1
#
_entry.id   AF-A0AAV7IRR2-F1
#
_cell.length_a   1.000
_cell.length_b   1.000
_cell.length_c   1.000
_cell.angle_alpha   90.00
_cell.angle_beta   90.00
_cell.angle_gamma   90.00
#
_symmetry.space_group_name_H-M   'P 1'
#
loop_
_entity.id
_entity.type
_entity.pdbx_description
1 polymer ?
#
loop_
_entity_poly.entity_id
_entity_poly.type
_entity_poly.pdbx_seq_one_letter_code
_entity_poly.pdbx_strand_id
1 'polypeptide(L)'
;MHIDAYLNRLIKSPSRKYKYKDIIALVVNYSLADASTIKNHLSKHPHWRHVDLVTVHETLKYLTELFDSADIFDNLTLIFYPRNIIRDTVTKLKYINRSLTSADRYAVPQILALCEYEIEKDFHFSGNGIWERIEPNSKNPEQIKHYDNKELINYLPKDSIKNLKNKP
;
A
#
# COMPACT_ATOMS: atom_id res chain seq x y z
N MET A 1 14.55 -13.11 9.77
CA MET A 1 14.01 -13.93 10.87
C MET A 1 13.82 -13.19 12.21
N HIS A 2 14.43 -12.00 12.44
CA HIS A 2 14.29 -11.26 13.72
C HIS A 2 13.12 -10.25 13.79
N ILE A 3 12.65 -9.71 12.66
CA ILE A 3 11.62 -8.64 12.63
C ILE A 3 10.22 -9.18 12.95
N ASP A 4 9.84 -10.35 12.40
CA ASP A 4 8.55 -10.98 12.71
C ASP A 4 8.44 -11.34 14.20
N ALA A 5 9.55 -11.77 14.84
CA ALA A 5 9.58 -12.06 16.27
C ALA A 5 9.45 -10.77 17.12
N TYR A 6 10.08 -9.68 16.69
CA TYR A 6 9.95 -8.36 17.32
C TYR A 6 8.52 -7.81 17.22
N LEU A 7 7.91 -7.89 16.04
CA LEU A 7 6.52 -7.47 15.81
C LEU A 7 5.52 -8.34 16.56
N ASN A 8 5.71 -9.66 16.55
CA ASN A 8 4.89 -10.57 17.36
C ASN A 8 4.96 -10.24 18.85
N ARG A 9 6.13 -9.80 19.34
CA ARG A 9 6.29 -9.33 20.73
C ARG A 9 5.59 -7.97 20.97
N LEU A 10 5.63 -7.06 20.01
CA LEU A 10 4.94 -5.76 20.11
C LEU A 10 3.42 -5.92 20.06
N ILE A 11 2.91 -6.74 19.13
CA ILE A 11 1.48 -7.01 18.93
C ILE A 11 0.85 -7.71 20.15
N LYS A 12 1.61 -8.58 20.82
CA LYS A 12 1.17 -9.29 22.04
C LYS A 12 1.20 -8.46 23.32
N SER A 13 1.58 -7.17 23.27
CA SER A 13 1.66 -6.30 24.44
C SER A 13 0.53 -5.26 24.43
N PRO A 14 -0.69 -5.62 24.90
CA PRO A 14 -1.91 -4.82 24.72
C PRO A 14 -1.89 -3.47 25.47
N SER A 15 -0.94 -3.23 26.37
CA SER A 15 -0.81 -1.99 27.13
C SER A 15 0.10 -0.94 26.47
N ARG A 16 0.82 -1.29 25.38
CA ARG A 16 1.73 -0.37 24.72
C ARG A 16 1.01 0.38 23.60
N LYS A 17 0.71 1.67 23.81
CA LYS A 17 0.37 2.57 22.70
C LYS A 17 1.55 2.57 21.72
N TYR A 18 1.37 2.02 20.52
CA TYR A 18 2.38 2.08 19.47
C TYR A 18 2.77 3.53 19.25
N LYS A 19 4.08 3.82 19.33
CA LYS A 19 4.57 5.18 19.11
C LYS A 19 5.10 5.25 17.69
N TYR A 20 5.06 6.43 17.10
CA TYR A 20 5.71 6.73 15.82
C TYR A 20 7.21 6.31 15.78
N LYS A 21 7.85 6.16 16.95
CA LYS A 21 9.21 5.62 17.09
C LYS A 21 9.32 4.15 16.65
N ASP A 22 8.27 3.35 16.86
CA ASP A 22 8.23 1.95 16.45
C ASP A 22 8.13 1.83 14.92
N ILE A 23 7.41 2.74 14.27
CA ILE A 23 7.37 2.87 12.80
C ILE A 23 8.75 3.19 12.26
N ILE A 24 9.44 4.19 12.84
CA ILE A 24 10.80 4.55 12.43
C ILE A 24 11.74 3.36 12.61
N ALA A 25 11.72 2.71 13.79
CA ALA A 25 12.55 1.55 14.07
C ALA A 25 12.27 0.39 13.11
N LEU A 26 11.00 0.16 12.75
CA LEU A 26 10.63 -0.83 11.75
C LEU A 26 11.26 -0.49 10.40
N VAL A 27 11.04 0.71 9.86
CA VAL A 27 11.53 1.10 8.53
C VAL A 27 13.07 1.15 8.46
N VAL A 28 13.75 1.54 9.54
CA VAL A 28 15.21 1.48 9.64
C VAL A 28 15.72 0.03 9.51
N ASN A 29 14.97 -0.98 9.95
CA ASN A 29 15.39 -2.37 9.76
C ASN A 29 15.19 -2.89 8.32
N TYR A 30 14.40 -2.18 7.50
CA TYR A 30 14.16 -2.52 6.09
C TYR A 30 15.01 -1.69 5.12
N SER A 31 15.64 -0.62 5.60
CA SER A 31 16.42 0.31 4.77
C SER A 31 17.85 0.42 5.30
N LEU A 32 18.75 0.94 4.48
CA LEU A 32 20.10 1.31 4.91
C LEU A 32 20.17 2.77 5.39
N ALA A 33 19.02 3.44 5.56
CA ALA A 33 18.93 4.84 5.93
C ALA A 33 18.87 5.02 7.45
N ASP A 34 19.40 6.15 7.92
CA ASP A 34 19.35 6.49 9.33
C ASP A 34 17.95 6.98 9.76
N ALA A 35 17.69 6.92 11.07
CA ALA A 35 16.40 7.27 11.66
C ALA A 35 15.95 8.72 11.38
N SER A 36 16.89 9.67 11.22
CA SER A 36 16.56 11.07 10.91
C SER A 36 16.03 11.19 9.49
N THR A 37 16.72 10.57 8.53
CA THR A 37 16.32 10.56 7.13
C THR A 37 14.96 9.89 6.93
N ILE A 38 14.73 8.75 7.62
CA ILE A 38 13.42 8.08 7.64
C ILE A 38 12.34 9.00 8.22
N LYS A 39 12.58 9.59 9.39
CA LYS A 39 11.61 10.50 10.01
C LYS A 39 11.24 11.65 9.08
N ASN A 40 12.21 12.23 8.37
CA ASN A 40 11.96 13.33 7.44
C ASN A 40 11.05 12.89 6.29
N HIS A 41 11.26 11.71 5.72
CA HIS A 41 10.39 11.15 4.67
C HIS A 41 8.98 10.86 5.18
N LEU A 42 8.87 10.15 6.31
CA LEU A 42 7.57 9.83 6.92
C LEU A 42 6.78 11.09 7.25
N SER A 43 7.46 12.16 7.68
CA SER A 43 6.81 13.41 8.08
C SER A 43 6.14 14.18 6.94
N LYS A 44 6.36 13.79 5.68
CA LYS A 44 5.66 14.35 4.52
C LYS A 44 4.17 14.00 4.52
N HIS A 45 3.78 12.90 5.14
CA HIS A 45 2.36 12.50 5.23
C HIS A 45 1.74 13.07 6.52
N PRO A 46 0.60 13.78 6.49
CA PRO A 46 0.05 14.49 7.66
C PRO A 46 -0.30 13.57 8.83
N HIS A 47 -0.64 12.31 8.54
CA HIS A 47 -1.13 11.34 9.53
C HIS A 47 -0.14 10.22 9.86
N TRP A 48 1.12 10.33 9.46
CA TRP A 48 2.12 9.27 9.61
C TRP A 48 2.30 8.72 11.05
N ARG A 49 1.99 9.53 12.07
CA ARG A 49 2.08 9.13 13.49
C ARG A 49 0.87 8.36 14.01
N HIS A 50 -0.21 8.33 13.23
CA HIS A 50 -1.50 7.78 13.63
C HIS A 50 -1.81 6.44 12.96
N VAL A 51 -0.99 6.03 11.99
CA VAL A 51 -1.09 4.73 11.32
C VAL A 51 -0.62 3.64 12.28
N ASP A 52 -1.32 2.52 12.32
CA ASP A 52 -0.90 1.39 13.14
C ASP A 52 0.29 0.64 12.53
N LEU A 53 1.06 -0.01 13.40
CA LEU A 53 2.30 -0.69 13.02
C LEU A 53 2.03 -1.93 12.15
N VAL A 54 0.84 -2.53 12.24
CA VAL A 54 0.48 -3.72 11.46
C VAL A 54 0.30 -3.34 10.00
N THR A 55 -0.47 -2.29 9.70
CA THR A 55 -0.59 -1.74 8.35
C THR A 55 0.78 -1.41 7.76
N VAL A 56 1.61 -0.68 8.50
CA VAL A 56 2.96 -0.30 8.02
C VAL A 56 3.79 -1.54 7.67
N HIS A 57 3.81 -2.54 8.56
CA HIS A 57 4.58 -3.76 8.33
C HIS A 57 4.07 -4.56 7.13
N GLU A 58 2.76 -4.79 7.04
CA GLU A 58 2.17 -5.59 5.97
C GLU A 58 2.38 -4.94 4.61
N THR A 59 2.20 -3.62 4.53
CA THR A 59 2.39 -2.88 3.29
C THR A 59 3.87 -2.81 2.92
N LEU A 60 4.76 -2.53 3.87
CA LEU A 60 6.20 -2.50 3.61
C LEU A 60 6.71 -3.86 3.13
N LYS A 61 6.30 -4.95 3.80
CA LYS A 61 6.64 -6.31 3.37
C LYS A 61 6.17 -6.57 1.93
N TYR A 62 4.92 -6.25 1.61
CA TYR A 62 4.38 -6.40 0.26
C TYR A 62 5.16 -5.60 -0.79
N LEU A 63 5.52 -4.36 -0.49
CA LEU A 63 6.31 -3.52 -1.41
C LEU A 63 7.70 -4.12 -1.64
N THR A 64 8.38 -4.59 -0.59
CA THR A 64 9.72 -5.19 -0.70
C THR A 64 9.75 -6.53 -1.44
N GLU A 65 8.61 -7.21 -1.57
CA GLU A 65 8.49 -8.42 -2.41
C GLU A 65 8.42 -8.08 -3.91
N LEU A 66 8.18 -6.82 -4.28
CA LEU A 66 7.84 -6.42 -5.65
C LEU A 66 8.70 -5.30 -6.25
N PHE A 67 9.38 -4.53 -5.43
CA PHE A 67 10.07 -3.30 -5.81
C PHE A 67 11.41 -3.18 -5.11
N ASP A 68 12.33 -2.47 -5.75
CA ASP A 68 13.64 -2.20 -5.18
C ASP A 68 13.54 -1.21 -4.02
N SER A 69 14.46 -1.32 -3.06
CA SER A 69 14.45 -0.49 -1.86
C SER A 69 14.56 1.01 -2.16
N ALA A 70 15.26 1.39 -3.23
CA ALA A 70 15.36 2.77 -3.68
C ALA A 70 14.00 3.33 -4.14
N ASP A 71 13.26 2.58 -4.98
CA ASP A 71 11.94 2.99 -5.47
C ASP A 71 10.93 3.14 -4.32
N ILE A 72 10.98 2.22 -3.36
CA ILE A 72 10.15 2.26 -2.14
C ILE A 72 10.50 3.49 -1.30
N PHE A 73 11.79 3.79 -1.15
CA PHE A 73 12.25 4.91 -0.35
C PHE A 73 11.82 6.26 -0.91
N ASP A 74 11.88 6.42 -2.24
CA ASP A 74 11.39 7.63 -2.92
C ASP A 74 9.87 7.82 -2.75
N ASN A 75 9.14 6.73 -2.49
CA ASN A 75 7.69 6.70 -2.29
C ASN A 75 7.30 6.18 -0.89
N LEU A 76 8.10 6.49 0.13
CA LEU A 76 8.00 5.86 1.46
C LEU A 76 6.64 6.06 2.14
N THR A 77 5.91 7.12 1.80
CA THR A 77 4.57 7.43 2.32
C THR A 77 3.54 6.36 1.98
N LEU A 78 3.75 5.57 0.92
CA LEU A 78 2.87 4.45 0.54
C LEU A 78 2.71 3.40 1.65
N ILE A 79 3.67 3.28 2.57
CA ILE A 79 3.59 2.29 3.68
C ILE A 79 2.44 2.60 4.64
N PHE A 80 1.86 3.81 4.59
CA PHE A 80 0.75 4.19 5.45
C PHE A 80 -0.60 3.72 4.98
N TYR A 81 -0.71 3.29 3.73
CA TYR A 81 -1.97 2.85 3.15
C TYR A 81 -2.14 1.34 3.32
N PRO A 82 -3.38 0.84 3.50
CA PRO A 82 -3.66 -0.58 3.59
C PRO A 82 -3.11 -1.37 2.39
N ARG A 83 -2.45 -2.50 2.69
CA ARG A 83 -1.81 -3.38 1.69
C ARG A 83 -2.73 -3.75 0.53
N ASN A 84 -4.00 -4.05 0.80
CA ASN A 84 -4.97 -4.45 -0.22
C ASN A 84 -5.25 -3.31 -1.21
N ILE A 85 -5.37 -2.06 -0.73
CA ILE A 85 -5.61 -0.88 -1.57
C ILE A 85 -4.40 -0.66 -2.46
N ILE A 86 -3.20 -0.69 -1.89
CA ILE A 86 -1.94 -0.58 -2.64
C ILE A 86 -1.85 -1.67 -3.71
N ARG A 87 -2.12 -2.93 -3.35
CA ARG A 87 -2.07 -4.06 -4.29
C ARG A 87 -3.02 -3.85 -5.46
N ASP A 88 -4.27 -3.47 -5.19
CA ASP A 88 -5.30 -3.35 -6.22
C ASP A 88 -5.00 -2.17 -7.16
N THR A 89 -4.60 -1.04 -6.60
CA THR A 89 -4.19 0.16 -7.36
C THR A 89 -2.93 -0.08 -8.19
N VAL A 90 -1.87 -0.67 -7.62
CA VAL A 90 -0.65 -1.03 -8.35
C VAL A 90 -0.94 -2.01 -9.48
N THR A 91 -1.81 -3.00 -9.26
CA THR A 91 -2.18 -3.99 -10.28
C THR A 91 -2.88 -3.30 -11.46
N LYS A 92 -3.85 -2.43 -11.17
CA LYS A 92 -4.53 -1.59 -12.17
C LYS A 92 -3.53 -0.73 -12.96
N LEU A 93 -2.62 -0.04 -12.27
CA LEU A 93 -1.63 0.83 -12.92
C LEU A 93 -0.64 0.05 -13.78
N LYS A 94 -0.13 -1.09 -13.29
CA LYS A 94 0.75 -1.97 -14.09
C LYS A 94 0.02 -2.50 -15.32
N TYR A 95 -1.28 -2.79 -15.23
CA TYR A 95 -2.08 -3.20 -16.38
C TYR A 95 -2.19 -2.08 -17.42
N ILE A 96 -2.61 -0.88 -17.01
CA ILE A 96 -2.70 0.29 -17.90
C ILE A 96 -1.35 0.55 -18.56
N ASN A 97 -0.27 0.52 -17.78
CA ASN A 97 1.09 0.79 -18.26
C ASN A 97 1.57 -0.22 -19.32
N ARG A 98 1.12 -1.49 -19.24
CA ARG A 98 1.45 -2.50 -20.26
C ARG A 98 0.78 -2.23 -21.60
N SER A 99 -0.38 -1.58 -21.59
CA SER A 99 -1.13 -1.21 -22.79
C SER A 99 -0.59 0.06 -23.48
N LEU A 100 0.33 0.79 -22.83
CA LEU A 100 0.97 1.97 -23.40
C LEU A 100 2.11 1.60 -24.36
N THR A 101 2.37 2.51 -25.30
CA THR A 101 3.55 2.42 -26.16
C THR A 101 4.82 2.56 -25.31
N SER A 102 5.94 1.98 -25.77
CA SER A 102 7.19 2.03 -25.01
C SER A 102 7.66 3.44 -24.66
N ALA A 103 7.32 4.45 -25.47
CA ALA A 103 7.66 5.85 -25.22
C ALA A 103 6.83 6.48 -24.09
N ASP A 104 5.62 5.97 -23.86
CA ASP A 104 4.66 6.52 -22.88
C ASP A 104 4.63 5.71 -21.57
N ARG A 105 5.41 4.63 -21.47
CA ARG A 105 5.41 3.78 -20.28
C ARG A 105 6.02 4.50 -19.08
N TYR A 106 5.33 4.38 -17.96
CA TYR A 106 5.80 4.84 -16.66
C TYR A 106 6.88 3.90 -16.12
N ALA A 107 7.96 4.50 -15.59
CA ALA A 107 8.95 3.83 -14.77
C ALA A 107 8.35 3.40 -13.42
N VAL A 108 9.04 2.50 -12.70
CA VAL A 108 8.56 1.97 -11.42
C VAL A 108 8.31 3.07 -10.37
N PRO A 109 9.22 4.03 -10.12
CA PRO A 109 8.94 5.15 -9.22
C PRO A 109 7.69 5.94 -9.59
N GLN A 110 7.43 6.11 -10.89
CA GLN A 110 6.25 6.83 -11.38
C GLN A 110 4.97 6.04 -11.13
N ILE A 111 5.00 4.70 -11.27
CA ILE A 111 3.87 3.83 -10.91
C ILE A 111 3.55 3.93 -9.42
N LEU A 112 4.57 3.98 -8.56
CA LEU A 112 4.38 4.14 -7.11
C LEU A 112 3.81 5.51 -6.76
N ALA A 113 4.33 6.59 -7.36
CA ALA A 113 3.78 7.94 -7.17
C ALA A 113 2.32 8.05 -7.67
N LEU A 114 2.02 7.44 -8.82
CA LEU A 114 0.66 7.36 -9.35
C LEU A 114 -0.26 6.52 -8.46
N CYS A 115 0.27 5.51 -7.76
CA CYS A 115 -0.50 4.74 -6.80
C CYS A 115 -0.97 5.61 -5.64
N GLU A 116 -0.09 6.42 -5.06
CA GLU A 116 -0.47 7.36 -4.00
C GLU A 116 -1.49 8.39 -4.51
N TYR A 117 -1.26 8.94 -5.71
CA TYR A 117 -2.18 9.87 -6.35
C TYR A 117 -3.58 9.27 -6.56
N GLU A 118 -3.67 8.06 -7.10
CA GLU A 118 -4.94 7.41 -7.38
C GLU A 118 -5.75 7.13 -6.11
N ILE A 119 -5.07 6.90 -4.98
CA ILE A 119 -5.72 6.74 -3.68
C ILE A 119 -6.19 8.10 -3.17
N GLU A 120 -5.32 9.11 -3.14
CA GLU A 120 -5.56 10.39 -2.48
C GLU A 120 -6.45 11.36 -3.27
N LYS A 121 -6.63 11.17 -4.58
CA LYS A 121 -7.44 12.08 -5.40
C LYS A 121 -8.89 12.20 -4.92
N ASP A 122 -9.47 11.12 -4.40
CA ASP A 122 -10.84 11.11 -3.88
C ASP A 122 -10.93 11.68 -2.45
N PHE A 123 -9.77 11.92 -1.83
CA PHE A 123 -9.62 12.50 -0.50
C PHE A 123 -8.99 13.91 -0.54
N HIS A 124 -8.92 14.53 -1.73
CA HIS A 124 -8.35 15.87 -1.93
C HIS A 124 -6.93 16.01 -1.37
N PHE A 125 -6.13 14.94 -1.40
CA PHE A 125 -4.75 14.94 -0.90
C PHE A 125 -4.63 15.36 0.57
N SER A 126 -5.66 15.10 1.36
CA SER A 126 -5.65 15.36 2.81
C SER A 126 -4.84 14.34 3.60
N GLY A 127 -4.42 13.24 2.98
CA GLY A 127 -3.84 12.07 3.65
C GLY A 127 -4.90 11.18 4.29
N ASN A 128 -6.19 11.47 4.07
CA ASN A 128 -7.30 10.69 4.65
C ASN A 128 -7.47 9.32 3.98
N GLY A 129 -6.84 9.06 2.83
CA GLY A 129 -6.92 7.79 2.11
C GLY A 129 -6.37 6.61 2.91
N ILE A 130 -5.52 6.85 3.91
CA ILE A 130 -5.04 5.81 4.83
C ILE A 130 -6.17 5.14 5.64
N TRP A 131 -7.31 5.81 5.83
CA TRP A 131 -8.47 5.29 6.55
C TRP A 131 -9.57 4.80 5.63
N GLU A 132 -9.30 4.66 4.33
CA GLU A 132 -10.23 4.02 3.44
C GLU A 132 -10.51 2.60 3.95
N ARG A 133 -11.69 2.44 4.54
CA ARG A 133 -12.17 1.14 5.00
C ARG A 133 -12.66 0.39 3.78
N ILE A 134 -12.38 -0.91 3.77
CA ILE A 134 -13.26 -1.85 3.06
C ILE A 134 -14.59 -1.81 3.82
N GLU A 135 -15.43 -0.84 3.51
CA GLU A 135 -16.87 -0.94 3.79
C GLU A 135 -17.43 -1.85 2.70
N PRO A 136 -17.86 -3.08 2.99
CA PRO A 136 -18.82 -3.73 2.12
C PRO A 136 -20.12 -2.91 2.22
N ASN A 137 -20.35 -2.03 1.25
CA ASN A 137 -21.48 -1.08 1.13
C ASN A 137 -21.47 0.12 2.10
N SER A 138 -20.97 1.28 1.66
CA SER A 138 -21.57 2.58 2.05
C SER A 138 -20.98 3.80 1.32
N LYS A 139 -20.95 3.84 -0.02
CA LYS A 139 -21.01 5.12 -0.76
C LYS A 139 -21.89 4.99 -2.01
N ASN A 140 -22.72 6.00 -2.23
CA ASN A 140 -23.82 6.12 -3.19
C ASN A 140 -23.54 5.44 -4.56
N PRO A 141 -24.43 4.56 -5.08
CA PRO A 141 -24.22 3.83 -6.34
C PRO A 141 -24.11 4.72 -7.59
N GLU A 142 -24.40 6.02 -7.49
CA GLU A 142 -24.27 6.97 -8.61
C GLU A 142 -22.88 7.61 -8.74
N GLN A 143 -21.96 7.39 -7.80
CA GLN A 143 -20.60 7.96 -7.86
C GLN A 143 -19.48 6.94 -8.02
N ILE A 144 -19.78 5.65 -7.91
CA ILE A 144 -18.86 4.59 -8.32
C ILE A 144 -19.03 4.45 -9.83
N LYS A 145 -18.11 5.04 -10.62
CA LYS A 145 -17.99 4.65 -12.03
C LYS A 145 -17.75 3.14 -12.03
N HIS A 146 -18.78 2.42 -12.46
CA HIS A 146 -18.83 0.97 -12.61
C HIS A 146 -17.57 0.48 -13.34
N TYR A 147 -16.57 0.00 -12.60
CA TYR A 147 -15.67 -1.00 -13.15
C TYR A 147 -16.44 -2.32 -13.03
N ASP A 148 -16.85 -2.86 -14.17
CA ASP A 148 -17.56 -4.13 -14.23
C ASP A 148 -16.62 -5.25 -13.77
N ASN A 149 -16.87 -5.78 -12.57
CA ASN A 149 -16.14 -6.91 -12.01
C ASN A 149 -16.20 -8.16 -12.92
N LYS A 150 -17.17 -8.26 -13.84
CA LYS A 150 -17.23 -9.35 -14.82
C LYS A 150 -16.14 -9.27 -15.87
N GLU A 151 -15.64 -8.07 -16.18
CA GLU A 151 -14.53 -7.92 -17.12
C GLU A 151 -13.21 -8.37 -16.47
N LEU A 152 -12.96 -8.04 -15.20
CA LEU A 152 -11.73 -8.42 -14.47
C LEU A 152 -11.50 -9.94 -14.40
N ILE A 153 -12.57 -10.74 -14.37
CA ILE A 153 -12.50 -12.22 -14.34
C ILE A 153 -11.90 -12.79 -15.63
N ASN A 154 -12.06 -12.12 -16.77
CA ASN A 154 -11.49 -12.56 -18.05
C ASN A 154 -9.98 -12.29 -18.17
N TYR A 155 -9.41 -11.51 -17.25
CA TYR A 155 -8.02 -11.05 -17.29
C TYR A 155 -7.17 -11.57 -16.14
N LEU A 156 -7.75 -12.38 -15.24
CA LEU A 156 -7.01 -13.17 -14.26
C LEU A 156 -6.30 -14.36 -14.97
N PRO A 157 -5.06 -14.70 -14.61
CA PRO A 157 -4.43 -15.93 -15.07
C PRO A 157 -5.35 -17.12 -14.79
N LYS A 158 -5.49 -18.06 -15.76
CA LYS A 158 -6.44 -19.19 -15.65
C LYS A 158 -6.26 -20.01 -14.36
N ASP A 159 -5.06 -20.01 -13.80
CA ASP A 159 -4.72 -20.70 -12.56
C ASP A 159 -5.28 -20.02 -11.29
N SER A 160 -5.55 -18.71 -11.36
CA SER A 160 -6.17 -17.94 -10.28
C SER A 160 -7.70 -18.12 -10.22
N ILE A 161 -8.33 -18.54 -11.32
CA ILE A 161 -9.79 -18.74 -11.42
C ILE A 161 -10.24 -20.05 -10.75
N LYS A 162 -9.34 -21.04 -10.61
CA LYS A 162 -9.66 -22.34 -10.00
C LYS A 162 -10.07 -22.25 -8.53
N ASN A 163 -9.63 -21.23 -7.80
CA ASN A 163 -9.93 -21.05 -6.38
C ASN A 163 -11.23 -20.26 -6.10
N LEU A 164 -11.83 -19.65 -7.13
CA LEU A 164 -13.10 -18.90 -7.01
C LEU A 164 -14.33 -19.76 -7.34
N LYS A 165 -14.16 -20.82 -8.13
CA LYS A 165 -15.26 -21.74 -8.51
C LYS A 165 -15.51 -22.86 -7.52
N ASN A 166 -14.66 -23.00 -6.49
CA ASN A 166 -14.70 -24.10 -5.52
C ASN A 166 -14.83 -23.59 -4.08
N LYS A 167 -15.86 -22.77 -3.80
CA LYS A 167 -16.31 -22.57 -2.43
C LYS A 167 -17.82 -22.82 -2.39
N PRO A 168 -18.30 -23.72 -1.52
CA PRO A 168 -19.73 -24.06 -1.41
C PRO A 168 -20.57 -22.86 -1.00
#